data_AF-A0A975S4B2-F1
#
_entry.id   AF-A0A975S4B2-F1
#
_cell.length_a   1.000
_cell.length_b   1.000
_cell.length_c   1.000
_cell.angle_alpha   90.00
_cell.angle_beta   90.00
_cell.angle_gamma   90.00
#
_symmetry.space_group_name_H-M   'P 1'
#
loop_
_entity.id
_entity.type
_entity.pdbx_description
1 polymer ?
#
loop_
_entity_poly.entity_id
_entity_poly.type
_entity_poly.pdbx_seq_one_letter_code
_entity_poly.pdbx_strand_id
1 'polypeptide(L)'
;MARKPKLGLPLQTLRNAPDALEGRRLRGGVFEIEPDHVETVGRLDDRLQIEIAGLKASISRSGQRVPILVRPLEGDRYSLIYGRRRLEACRDLGIKVRAIITEMDGDQALRDQLLENQERRDLSFIERALVAAALLNGDHLGEAERTNKGVAEVLGLTEAGVSQLLSVVRAVGESLVLAIGAAPGIGRPRWEELKKSLGDASVDRENLAAVAAETRSSHSGGPDEKSDAAFLAVLAAVVQAERPTRPSSPRGAPSVAIPGVGAATIATGRRGRQFKLELKAEDRDFVSWLEGKAPQLIAELHERWKRKED
;
A
#
# COMPACT_ATOMS: atom_id res chain seq x y z
N MET A 1 29.65 58.32 6.75
CA MET A 1 30.02 56.90 7.00
C MET A 1 29.70 56.61 8.47
N ALA A 2 29.15 55.48 8.91
CA ALA A 2 28.67 54.28 8.22
C ALA A 2 27.37 53.75 8.89
N ARG A 3 26.71 52.73 8.30
CA ARG A 3 25.39 52.21 8.69
C ARG A 3 25.42 51.23 9.88
N LYS A 4 24.29 51.10 10.59
CA LYS A 4 23.98 49.98 11.51
C LYS A 4 23.95 48.62 10.79
N PRO A 5 24.36 47.53 11.46
CA PRO A 5 23.67 46.23 11.50
C PRO A 5 22.72 46.20 12.75
N LYS A 6 21.46 45.70 12.78
CA LYS A 6 20.77 44.50 12.21
C LYS A 6 21.41 43.18 12.68
N LEU A 7 20.72 42.15 13.19
CA LEU A 7 19.30 41.88 13.54
C LEU A 7 19.32 40.65 14.51
N GLY A 8 18.36 40.34 15.40
CA GLY A 8 17.04 40.91 15.72
C GLY A 8 16.68 40.70 17.20
N LEU A 9 15.41 40.34 17.52
CA LEU A 9 14.87 40.23 18.89
C LEU A 9 13.96 38.97 19.07
N PRO A 10 13.48 38.64 20.30
CA PRO A 10 13.06 37.29 20.69
C PRO A 10 11.57 36.96 20.43
N LEU A 11 11.19 35.74 20.86
CA LEU A 11 9.83 35.18 21.03
C LEU A 11 8.71 36.21 21.30
N GLN A 12 8.13 36.81 20.25
CA GLN A 12 6.74 37.31 20.15
C GLN A 12 6.52 38.09 18.84
N THR A 13 5.99 37.45 17.79
CA THR A 13 5.25 38.16 16.73
C THR A 13 4.16 37.27 16.10
N LEU A 14 3.17 36.90 16.91
CA LEU A 14 1.86 36.51 16.39
C LEU A 14 1.13 37.77 15.91
N ARG A 15 1.27 38.13 14.63
CA ARG A 15 0.26 38.96 13.91
C ARG A 15 0.53 38.98 12.40
N ASN A 16 -0.24 38.18 11.66
CA ASN A 16 -0.79 38.50 10.34
C ASN A 16 -1.75 37.38 9.87
N ALA A 17 -2.78 37.14 10.68
CA ALA A 17 -4.08 36.69 10.20
C ALA A 17 -5.09 37.74 10.72
N PRO A 18 -5.91 38.35 9.85
CA PRO A 18 -6.86 39.37 10.28
C PRO A 18 -8.02 38.75 11.07
N ASP A 19 -8.61 39.54 11.96
CA ASP A 19 -9.58 39.11 12.96
C ASP A 19 -10.87 38.54 12.35
N ALA A 20 -11.29 37.34 12.81
CA ALA A 20 -12.69 36.90 12.77
C ALA A 20 -13.00 35.82 13.83
N LEU A 21 -13.72 36.22 14.87
CA LEU A 21 -14.68 35.43 15.66
C LEU A 21 -14.13 34.38 16.65
N GLU A 22 -13.94 34.89 17.86
CA GLU A 22 -14.01 34.27 19.19
C GLU A 22 -14.73 32.91 19.31
N GLY A 23 -14.22 32.02 20.19
CA GLY A 23 -15.12 31.04 20.83
C GLY A 23 -14.60 29.69 21.33
N ARG A 24 -13.34 29.27 21.14
CA ARG A 24 -12.84 27.97 21.66
C ARG A 24 -11.46 28.08 22.31
N ARG A 25 -11.38 27.87 23.63
CA ARG A 25 -10.12 27.87 24.39
C ARG A 25 -9.45 26.50 24.29
N LEU A 26 -8.45 26.37 23.44
CA LEU A 26 -7.45 25.30 23.60
C LEU A 26 -6.77 25.47 24.98
N ARG A 27 -6.80 24.44 25.83
CA ARG A 27 -5.98 24.40 27.06
C ARG A 27 -4.52 24.15 26.68
N GLY A 28 -3.83 25.18 26.20
CA GLY A 28 -2.45 25.10 25.75
C GLY A 28 -1.51 24.60 26.86
N GLY A 29 -0.96 23.40 26.69
CA GLY A 29 -0.04 22.78 27.62
C GLY A 29 0.21 21.30 27.30
N VAL A 30 1.33 20.77 27.79
CA VAL A 30 1.56 19.32 27.88
C VAL A 30 1.43 18.93 29.34
N PHE A 31 0.50 18.03 29.62
CA PHE A 31 0.16 17.53 30.95
C PHE A 31 0.70 16.11 31.12
N GLU A 32 0.87 15.65 32.36
CA GLU A 32 1.16 14.25 32.67
C GLU A 32 -0.08 13.62 33.31
N ILE A 33 -0.69 12.66 32.60
CA ILE A 33 -1.90 11.97 33.02
C ILE A 33 -1.61 10.48 33.28
N GLU A 34 -2.40 9.85 34.14
CA GLU A 34 -2.29 8.40 34.35
C GLU A 34 -2.77 7.66 33.09
N PRO A 35 -2.04 6.65 32.59
CA PRO A 35 -2.46 5.90 31.39
C PRO A 35 -3.83 5.23 31.53
N ASP A 36 -4.26 4.93 32.75
CA ASP A 36 -5.54 4.27 33.03
C ASP A 36 -6.72 5.24 33.12
N HIS A 37 -6.46 6.56 33.13
CA HIS A 37 -7.48 7.59 32.94
C HIS A 37 -7.81 7.82 31.46
N VAL A 38 -7.13 7.12 30.53
CA VAL A 38 -7.30 7.28 29.08
C VAL A 38 -8.06 6.10 28.48
N GLU A 39 -9.31 6.35 28.12
CA GLU A 39 -10.19 5.44 27.38
C GLU A 39 -9.82 5.37 25.90
N THR A 40 -9.86 4.17 25.32
CA THR A 40 -9.48 3.89 23.93
C THR A 40 -10.65 3.37 23.08
N VAL A 41 -11.89 3.59 23.52
CA VAL A 41 -13.09 2.95 22.96
C VAL A 41 -13.51 3.59 21.64
N GLY A 42 -13.71 2.78 20.60
CA GLY A 42 -14.47 3.15 19.40
C GLY A 42 -13.68 3.78 18.24
N ARG A 43 -12.85 2.97 17.57
CA ARG A 43 -12.51 3.04 16.12
C ARG A 43 -11.38 2.04 15.81
N LEU A 44 -11.54 1.26 14.73
CA LEU A 44 -10.60 0.46 13.89
C LEU A 44 -9.34 -0.25 14.46
N ASP A 45 -8.73 0.22 15.54
CA ASP A 45 -7.44 -0.24 16.07
C ASP A 45 -7.49 -1.57 16.83
N ASP A 46 -8.67 -2.02 17.29
CA ASP A 46 -8.85 -3.24 18.10
C ASP A 46 -8.49 -4.55 17.36
N ARG A 47 -8.07 -4.46 16.08
CA ARG A 47 -7.66 -5.60 15.24
C ARG A 47 -6.17 -5.61 14.87
N LEU A 48 -5.40 -4.59 15.27
CA LEU A 48 -3.96 -4.53 14.99
C LEU A 48 -3.18 -5.03 16.21
N GLN A 49 -2.37 -6.10 16.03
CA GLN A 49 -1.38 -6.49 17.03
C GLN A 49 -0.33 -5.38 17.14
N ILE A 50 -0.40 -4.58 18.20
CA ILE A 50 0.41 -3.38 18.32
C ILE A 50 1.82 -3.73 18.80
N GLU A 51 2.75 -3.86 17.86
CA GLU A 51 4.18 -3.92 18.13
C GLU A 51 4.65 -2.65 18.88
N ILE A 52 4.88 -2.75 20.20
CA ILE A 52 5.35 -1.64 21.04
C ILE A 52 6.82 -1.74 21.48
N ALA A 53 7.48 -2.89 21.29
CA ALA A 53 8.79 -3.19 21.89
C ALA A 53 9.87 -2.11 21.61
N GLY A 54 10.05 -1.71 20.35
CA GLY A 54 11.01 -0.67 19.97
C GLY A 54 10.67 0.73 20.53
N LEU A 55 9.38 1.05 20.63
CA LEU A 55 8.91 2.33 21.17
C LEU A 55 9.06 2.37 22.70
N LYS A 56 8.73 1.27 23.39
CA LYS A 56 8.96 1.06 24.82
C LYS A 56 10.43 1.24 25.18
N ALA A 57 11.34 0.60 24.44
CA ALA A 57 12.78 0.74 24.64
C ALA A 57 13.28 2.18 24.40
N SER A 58 12.69 2.91 23.44
CA SER A 58 13.02 4.33 23.21
C SER A 58 12.52 5.24 24.33
N ILE A 59 11.30 5.04 24.81
CA ILE A 59 10.69 5.85 25.88
C ILE A 59 11.42 5.60 27.21
N SER A 60 11.76 4.34 27.53
CA SER A 60 12.54 3.98 28.71
C SER A 60 13.91 4.68 28.76
N ARG A 61 14.62 4.81 27.62
CA ARG A 61 15.95 5.45 27.57
C ARG A 61 15.94 6.99 27.51
N SER A 62 14.85 7.61 27.08
CA SER A 62 14.85 9.02 26.65
C SER A 62 13.61 9.81 27.04
N GLY A 63 12.73 9.22 27.84
CA GLY A 63 11.42 9.76 28.17
C GLY A 63 10.48 9.79 26.97
N GLN A 64 9.21 10.05 27.24
CA GLN A 64 8.22 10.30 26.19
C GLN A 64 8.45 11.71 25.60
N ARG A 65 9.19 11.81 24.49
CA ARG A 65 9.46 13.11 23.85
C ARG A 65 8.21 13.76 23.23
N VAL A 66 7.40 12.98 22.53
CA VAL A 66 6.17 13.42 21.85
C VAL A 66 4.95 13.05 22.70
N PRO A 67 4.06 13.99 23.06
CA PRO A 67 2.84 13.70 23.82
C PRO A 67 1.82 12.88 23.02
N ILE A 68 0.88 12.24 23.71
CA ILE A 68 -0.37 11.74 23.11
C ILE A 68 -1.37 12.90 22.98
N LEU A 69 -2.43 12.72 22.20
CA LEU A 69 -3.51 13.70 22.09
C LEU A 69 -4.81 13.10 22.61
N VAL A 70 -5.47 13.82 23.53
CA VAL A 70 -6.68 13.35 24.20
C VAL A 70 -7.75 14.44 24.30
N ARG A 71 -9.02 14.02 24.32
CA ARG A 71 -10.18 14.87 24.63
C ARG A 71 -10.58 14.61 26.09
N PRO A 72 -10.93 15.63 26.91
CA PRO A 72 -11.51 15.37 28.23
C PRO A 72 -12.87 14.68 28.09
N LEU A 73 -13.19 13.81 29.05
CA LEU A 73 -14.49 13.20 29.26
C LEU A 73 -15.08 13.73 30.58
N GLU A 74 -16.19 13.14 31.05
CA GLU A 74 -16.71 13.46 32.39
C GLU A 74 -15.76 12.94 33.48
N GLY A 75 -15.46 13.80 34.47
CA GLY A 75 -14.48 13.52 35.53
C GLY A 75 -13.04 13.79 35.10
N ASP A 76 -12.08 13.13 35.76
CA ASP A 76 -10.64 13.19 35.39
C ASP A 76 -10.28 12.08 34.38
N ARG A 77 -11.16 11.82 33.41
CA ARG A 77 -10.97 10.82 32.36
C ARG A 77 -10.84 11.47 31.00
N TYR A 78 -10.22 10.76 30.07
CA TYR A 78 -9.87 11.28 28.75
C TYR A 78 -10.14 10.23 27.66
N SER A 79 -10.62 10.66 26.50
CA SER A 79 -10.70 9.84 25.30
C SER A 79 -9.42 10.00 24.50
N LEU A 80 -8.76 8.90 24.16
CA LEU A 80 -7.62 8.91 23.25
C LEU A 80 -8.08 9.38 21.86
N ILE A 81 -7.44 10.42 21.33
CA ILE A 81 -7.56 10.83 19.92
C ILE A 81 -6.42 10.19 19.13
N TYR A 82 -5.18 10.32 19.61
CA TYR A 82 -4.00 9.81 18.92
C TYR A 82 -2.90 9.37 19.89
N GLY A 83 -2.17 8.32 19.48
CA GLY A 83 -0.95 7.88 20.16
C GLY A 83 -1.05 6.55 20.89
N ARG A 84 -1.97 5.64 20.51
CA ARG A 84 -2.20 4.35 21.23
C ARG A 84 -0.92 3.56 21.52
N ARG A 85 -0.02 3.40 20.54
CA ARG A 85 1.30 2.73 20.73
C ARG A 85 2.11 3.32 21.88
N ARG A 86 1.97 4.63 22.12
CA ARG A 86 2.66 5.41 23.14
C ARG A 86 1.95 5.35 24.49
N LEU A 87 0.62 5.39 24.49
CA LEU A 87 -0.20 5.12 25.67
C LEU A 87 0.10 3.72 26.22
N GLU A 88 0.01 2.69 25.37
CA GLU A 88 0.36 1.33 25.75
C GLU A 88 1.81 1.25 26.22
N ALA A 89 2.80 1.76 25.47
CA ALA A 89 4.20 1.72 25.91
C ALA A 89 4.47 2.44 27.25
N CYS A 90 3.72 3.50 27.60
CA CYS A 90 3.82 4.17 28.90
C CYS A 90 3.12 3.36 30.02
N ARG A 91 1.93 2.79 29.74
CA ARG A 91 1.22 1.86 30.64
C ARG A 91 2.09 0.65 30.97
N ASP A 92 2.71 0.06 29.94
CA ASP A 92 3.62 -1.09 29.98
C ASP A 92 4.96 -0.80 30.70
N LEU A 93 5.27 0.47 30.95
CA LEU A 93 6.42 0.95 31.74
C LEU A 93 6.03 1.45 33.13
N GLY A 94 4.74 1.53 33.46
CA GLY A 94 4.26 2.09 34.72
C GLY A 94 4.57 3.58 34.89
N ILE A 95 4.62 4.35 33.79
CA ILE A 95 4.92 5.80 33.80
C ILE A 95 3.73 6.62 33.33
N LYS A 96 3.60 7.84 33.86
CA LYS A 96 2.63 8.82 33.39
C LYS A 96 2.84 9.11 31.91
N VAL A 97 1.73 9.25 31.18
CA VAL A 97 1.77 9.59 29.77
C VAL A 97 1.68 11.10 29.61
N ARG A 98 2.65 11.69 28.91
CA ARG A 98 2.59 13.10 28.50
C ARG A 98 1.50 13.26 27.45
N ALA A 99 0.55 14.16 27.68
CA ALA A 99 -0.63 14.35 26.86
C ALA A 99 -0.90 15.84 26.59
N ILE A 100 -1.41 16.14 25.40
CA ILE A 100 -2.07 17.42 25.11
C ILE A 100 -3.57 17.18 25.26
N ILE A 101 -4.24 18.05 26.01
CA ILE A 101 -5.69 17.98 26.25
C ILE A 101 -6.36 19.02 25.36
N THR A 102 -7.23 18.58 24.46
CA THR A 102 -7.99 19.48 23.57
C THR A 102 -9.49 19.42 23.85
N GLU A 103 -10.13 20.58 24.00
CA GLU A 103 -11.59 20.72 24.06
C GLU A 103 -12.22 20.77 22.65
N MET A 104 -11.41 20.57 21.60
CA MET A 104 -11.90 20.36 20.24
C MET A 104 -12.59 18.99 20.11
N ASP A 105 -13.61 18.94 19.27
CA ASP A 105 -14.13 17.64 18.83
C ASP A 105 -13.06 16.90 18.00
N GLY A 106 -13.05 15.57 18.07
CA GLY A 106 -11.92 14.74 17.66
C GLY A 106 -11.50 14.90 16.18
N ASP A 107 -12.41 15.37 15.34
CA ASP A 107 -12.17 15.55 13.91
C ASP A 107 -11.31 16.78 13.57
N GLN A 108 -11.35 17.86 14.35
CA GLN A 108 -10.45 19.00 14.09
C GLN A 108 -9.01 18.67 14.48
N ALA A 109 -8.81 17.90 15.55
CA ALA A 109 -7.50 17.36 15.92
C ALA A 109 -6.90 16.45 14.82
N LEU A 110 -7.74 15.65 14.14
CA LEU A 110 -7.32 14.84 12.99
C LEU A 110 -6.98 15.73 11.77
N ARG A 111 -7.80 16.75 11.47
CA ARG A 111 -7.52 17.74 10.41
C ARG A 111 -6.18 18.44 10.66
N ASP A 112 -5.93 18.92 11.87
CA ASP A 112 -4.70 19.63 12.25
C ASP A 112 -3.45 18.72 12.22
N GLN A 113 -3.58 17.45 12.63
CA GLN A 113 -2.49 16.47 12.52
C GLN A 113 -2.19 16.06 11.07
N LEU A 114 -3.20 16.01 10.19
CA LEU A 114 -3.01 15.81 8.75
C LEU A 114 -2.28 17.01 8.13
N LEU A 115 -2.63 18.23 8.51
CA LEU A 115 -1.93 19.46 8.12
C LEU A 115 -0.47 19.46 8.62
N GLU A 116 -0.19 19.12 9.88
CA GLU A 116 1.20 19.08 10.41
C GLU A 116 2.06 18.01 9.69
N ASN A 117 1.50 16.83 9.41
CA ASN A 117 2.21 15.79 8.65
C ASN A 117 2.41 16.15 7.16
N GLN A 118 1.53 16.97 6.59
CA GLN A 118 1.71 17.51 5.23
C GLN A 118 2.81 18.57 5.17
N GLU A 119 2.89 19.47 6.16
CA GLU A 119 3.99 20.42 6.26
C GLU A 119 5.36 19.73 6.43
N ARG A 120 5.40 18.52 7.02
CA ARG A 120 6.62 17.68 7.11
C ARG A 120 6.96 16.83 5.88
N ARG A 121 6.04 16.68 4.92
CA ARG A 121 6.17 15.78 3.74
C ARG A 121 6.12 14.26 4.03
N ASP A 122 5.65 13.84 5.21
CA ASP A 122 5.93 12.49 5.76
C ASP A 122 4.98 11.35 5.35
N LEU A 123 3.84 11.61 4.67
CA LEU A 123 2.94 10.52 4.23
C LEU A 123 3.37 9.93 2.88
N SER A 124 3.39 8.60 2.77
CA SER A 124 3.54 7.88 1.49
C SER A 124 2.36 8.13 0.53
N PHE A 125 2.48 7.67 -0.71
CA PHE A 125 1.37 7.74 -1.67
C PHE A 125 0.13 6.96 -1.18
N ILE A 126 0.33 5.75 -0.65
CA ILE A 126 -0.79 4.88 -0.26
C ILE A 126 -1.42 5.30 1.06
N GLU A 127 -0.65 5.84 2.02
CA GLU A 127 -1.21 6.40 3.25
C GLU A 127 -2.10 7.61 2.97
N ARG A 128 -1.69 8.52 2.07
CA ARG A 128 -2.59 9.61 1.61
C ARG A 128 -3.87 9.07 0.98
N ALA A 129 -3.81 7.91 0.33
CA ALA A 129 -4.97 7.29 -0.29
C ALA A 129 -5.91 6.63 0.74
N LEU A 130 -5.36 5.98 1.77
CA LEU A 130 -6.13 5.47 2.91
C LEU A 130 -6.80 6.62 3.67
N VAL A 131 -6.08 7.71 3.93
CA VAL A 131 -6.66 8.92 4.56
C VAL A 131 -7.79 9.50 3.70
N ALA A 132 -7.59 9.64 2.39
CA ALA A 132 -8.65 10.12 1.49
C ALA A 132 -9.89 9.21 1.51
N ALA A 133 -9.71 7.88 1.59
CA ALA A 133 -10.81 6.93 1.73
C ALA A 133 -11.52 7.05 3.09
N ALA A 134 -10.77 7.21 4.18
CA ALA A 134 -11.33 7.39 5.52
C ALA A 134 -12.12 8.70 5.66
N LEU A 135 -11.63 9.81 5.10
CA LEU A 135 -12.33 11.10 5.08
C LEU A 135 -13.63 11.06 4.26
N LEU A 136 -13.66 10.28 3.16
CA LEU A 136 -14.85 10.15 2.32
C LEU A 136 -15.91 9.20 2.91
N ASN A 137 -15.47 8.08 3.51
CA ASN A 137 -16.36 7.01 3.96
C ASN A 137 -16.75 7.10 5.44
N GLY A 138 -15.98 7.82 6.27
CA GLY A 138 -16.28 8.05 7.68
C GLY A 138 -17.11 9.32 7.91
N ASP A 139 -17.32 9.68 9.18
CA ASP A 139 -18.06 10.88 9.59
C ASP A 139 -17.14 12.08 9.95
N HIS A 140 -15.88 12.06 9.47
CA HIS A 140 -14.84 13.06 9.76
C HIS A 140 -15.04 14.42 9.06
N LEU A 141 -15.89 14.42 8.04
CA LEU A 141 -16.34 15.59 7.31
C LEU A 141 -17.86 15.69 7.47
N GLY A 142 -18.40 16.92 7.48
CA GLY A 142 -19.85 17.10 7.47
C GLY A 142 -20.47 16.41 6.25
N GLU A 143 -21.74 16.01 6.31
CA GLU A 143 -22.34 15.19 5.25
C GLU A 143 -22.21 15.80 3.84
N ALA A 144 -22.34 17.12 3.72
CA ALA A 144 -22.13 17.88 2.48
C ALA A 144 -20.65 18.03 2.07
N GLU A 145 -19.71 17.89 3.01
CA GLU A 145 -18.26 17.95 2.78
C GLU A 145 -17.68 16.60 2.33
N ARG A 146 -18.41 15.47 2.49
CA ARG A 146 -18.01 14.11 2.06
C ARG A 146 -18.03 13.92 0.54
N THR A 147 -17.20 14.72 -0.12
CA THR A 147 -17.02 14.77 -1.57
C THR A 147 -15.53 14.80 -1.89
N ASN A 148 -15.15 14.42 -3.12
CA ASN A 148 -13.73 14.48 -3.52
C ASN A 148 -13.17 15.90 -3.42
N LYS A 149 -14.01 16.94 -3.57
CA LYS A 149 -13.65 18.34 -3.35
C LYS A 149 -13.33 18.65 -1.88
N GLY A 150 -14.21 18.30 -0.93
CA GLY A 150 -13.96 18.56 0.50
C GLY A 150 -12.74 17.79 1.03
N VAL A 151 -12.55 16.54 0.59
CA VAL A 151 -11.34 15.76 0.87
C VAL A 151 -10.09 16.40 0.24
N ALA A 152 -10.20 17.02 -0.94
CA ALA A 152 -9.08 17.69 -1.60
C ALA A 152 -8.67 18.97 -0.86
N GLU A 153 -9.63 19.74 -0.36
CA GLU A 153 -9.38 20.93 0.47
C GLU A 153 -8.67 20.57 1.78
N VAL A 154 -9.11 19.51 2.47
CA VAL A 154 -8.47 19.01 3.71
C VAL A 154 -7.05 18.47 3.47
N LEU A 155 -6.79 17.87 2.30
CA LEU A 155 -5.49 17.30 1.96
C LEU A 155 -4.60 18.23 1.11
N GLY A 156 -4.97 19.49 0.87
CA GLY A 156 -4.19 20.39 0.00
C GLY A 156 -3.93 19.82 -1.40
N LEU A 157 -4.82 18.96 -1.90
CA LEU A 157 -4.74 18.28 -3.19
C LEU A 157 -5.72 18.89 -4.20
N THR A 158 -5.69 18.40 -5.43
CA THR A 158 -6.78 18.61 -6.39
C THR A 158 -7.82 17.49 -6.27
N GLU A 159 -9.07 17.79 -6.63
CA GLU A 159 -10.15 16.80 -6.69
C GLU A 159 -9.81 15.59 -7.60
N ALA A 160 -9.09 15.85 -8.70
CA ALA A 160 -8.54 14.81 -9.57
C ALA A 160 -7.46 13.96 -8.86
N GLY A 161 -6.62 14.57 -8.02
CA GLY A 161 -5.63 13.86 -7.19
C GLY A 161 -6.29 12.94 -6.16
N VAL A 162 -7.34 13.41 -5.47
CA VAL A 162 -8.16 12.58 -4.57
C VAL A 162 -8.81 11.43 -5.33
N SER A 163 -9.38 11.70 -6.51
CA SER A 163 -9.98 10.68 -7.37
C SER A 163 -8.98 9.59 -7.78
N GLN A 164 -7.73 9.95 -8.10
CA GLN A 164 -6.64 9.00 -8.39
C GLN A 164 -6.29 8.13 -7.18
N LEU A 165 -6.09 8.75 -6.01
CA LEU A 165 -5.78 8.05 -4.76
C LEU A 165 -6.86 7.01 -4.42
N LEU A 166 -8.13 7.42 -4.41
CA LEU A 166 -9.28 6.55 -4.15
C LEU A 166 -9.39 5.41 -5.17
N SER A 167 -9.07 5.67 -6.44
CA SER A 167 -9.10 4.67 -7.51
C SER A 167 -8.09 3.53 -7.26
N VAL A 168 -6.89 3.83 -6.76
CA VAL A 168 -5.89 2.81 -6.40
C VAL A 168 -6.40 1.96 -5.23
N VAL A 169 -6.83 2.57 -4.12
CA VAL A 169 -7.28 1.82 -2.93
C VAL A 169 -8.48 0.92 -3.26
N ARG A 170 -9.43 1.38 -4.07
CA ARG A 170 -10.58 0.57 -4.51
C ARG A 170 -10.19 -0.61 -5.40
N ALA A 171 -9.20 -0.47 -6.29
CA ALA A 171 -8.79 -1.53 -7.20
C ALA A 171 -7.89 -2.59 -6.54
N VAL A 172 -6.94 -2.14 -5.70
CA VAL A 172 -6.04 -3.00 -4.95
C VAL A 172 -6.77 -3.71 -3.81
N GLY A 173 -7.67 -2.99 -3.11
CA GLY A 173 -8.40 -3.47 -1.95
C GLY A 173 -7.67 -3.16 -0.65
N GLU A 174 -8.42 -2.66 0.34
CA GLU A 174 -7.88 -2.18 1.62
C GLU A 174 -7.09 -3.27 2.38
N SER A 175 -7.57 -4.52 2.39
CA SER A 175 -6.86 -5.64 3.04
C SER A 175 -5.47 -5.90 2.46
N LEU A 176 -5.30 -5.78 1.13
CA LEU A 176 -4.02 -5.97 0.47
C LEU A 176 -3.09 -4.77 0.69
N VAL A 177 -3.65 -3.56 0.65
CA VAL A 177 -2.93 -2.33 1.00
C VAL A 177 -2.37 -2.37 2.43
N LEU A 178 -3.18 -2.78 3.41
CA LEU A 178 -2.75 -2.91 4.81
C LEU A 178 -1.70 -4.02 5.00
N ALA A 179 -1.82 -5.13 4.27
CA ALA A 179 -0.82 -6.20 4.27
C ALA A 179 0.53 -5.72 3.73
N ILE A 180 0.54 -4.94 2.64
CA ILE A 180 1.76 -4.31 2.08
C ILE A 180 2.36 -3.28 3.06
N GLY A 181 1.53 -2.39 3.62
CA GLY A 181 1.99 -1.30 4.48
C GLY A 181 2.29 0.01 3.73
N ALA A 182 2.98 0.94 4.39
CA ALA A 182 3.18 2.31 3.90
C ALA A 182 3.99 2.40 2.59
N ALA A 183 4.97 1.52 2.43
CA ALA A 183 5.83 1.42 1.24
C ALA A 183 6.31 2.80 0.71
N PRO A 184 7.01 3.61 1.53
CA PRO A 184 7.33 5.00 1.21
C PRO A 184 8.30 5.16 0.02
N GLY A 185 9.10 4.13 -0.31
CA GLY A 185 9.91 4.12 -1.53
C GLY A 185 9.09 3.85 -2.81
N ILE A 186 7.82 3.47 -2.68
CA ILE A 186 6.94 3.14 -3.81
C ILE A 186 6.04 4.33 -4.17
N GLY A 187 6.50 5.11 -5.16
CA GLY A 187 5.73 6.21 -5.73
C GLY A 187 4.51 5.78 -6.57
N ARG A 188 3.62 6.74 -6.85
CA ARG A 188 2.38 6.59 -7.63
C ARG A 188 2.48 5.67 -8.87
N PRO A 189 3.50 5.76 -9.75
CA PRO A 189 3.51 4.99 -11.00
C PRO A 189 3.42 3.48 -10.79
N ARG A 190 4.09 2.95 -9.75
CA ARG A 190 4.04 1.52 -9.41
C ARG A 190 2.70 1.10 -8.80
N TRP A 191 2.06 1.97 -8.01
CA TRP A 191 0.72 1.70 -7.49
C TRP A 191 -0.35 1.66 -8.60
N GLU A 192 -0.22 2.50 -9.63
CA GLU A 192 -1.06 2.45 -10.83
C GLU A 192 -0.77 1.20 -11.70
N GLU A 193 0.49 0.77 -11.78
CA GLU A 193 0.89 -0.50 -12.42
C GLU A 193 0.24 -1.70 -11.72
N LEU A 194 0.35 -1.80 -10.39
CA LEU A 194 -0.30 -2.86 -9.60
C LEU A 194 -1.83 -2.84 -9.78
N LYS A 195 -2.46 -1.65 -9.71
CA LYS A 195 -3.90 -1.49 -9.96
C LYS A 195 -4.31 -1.99 -11.35
N LYS A 196 -3.51 -1.72 -12.39
CA LYS A 196 -3.79 -2.19 -13.75
C LYS A 196 -3.74 -3.71 -13.80
N SER A 197 -2.66 -4.31 -13.30
CA SER A 197 -2.47 -5.76 -13.35
C SER A 197 -3.48 -6.56 -12.51
N LEU A 198 -4.08 -5.94 -11.49
CA LEU A 198 -5.21 -6.50 -10.74
C LEU A 198 -6.58 -6.37 -11.43
N GLY A 199 -6.67 -5.59 -12.51
CA GLY A 199 -7.88 -5.42 -13.32
C GLY A 199 -7.99 -6.43 -14.46
N ASP A 200 -6.86 -6.85 -15.04
CA ASP A 200 -6.81 -7.71 -16.23
C ASP A 200 -6.82 -9.22 -15.91
N ALA A 201 -6.55 -9.62 -14.66
CA ALA A 201 -6.43 -11.02 -14.24
C ALA A 201 -7.39 -11.42 -13.10
N SER A 202 -7.80 -12.69 -13.08
CA SER A 202 -8.59 -13.28 -11.98
C SER A 202 -7.69 -13.58 -10.77
N VAL A 203 -7.13 -12.53 -10.16
CA VAL A 203 -6.11 -12.66 -9.12
C VAL A 203 -6.74 -12.86 -7.74
N ASP A 204 -6.28 -13.90 -7.05
CA ASP A 204 -6.58 -14.14 -5.64
C ASP A 204 -5.87 -13.10 -4.75
N ARG A 205 -6.65 -12.12 -4.28
CA ARG A 205 -6.17 -11.04 -3.41
C ARG A 205 -5.80 -11.51 -2.00
N GLU A 206 -6.37 -12.63 -1.53
CA GLU A 206 -6.08 -13.19 -0.21
C GLU A 206 -4.69 -13.84 -0.22
N ASN A 207 -4.39 -14.60 -1.28
CA ASN A 207 -3.04 -15.11 -1.52
C ASN A 207 -2.00 -13.98 -1.66
N LEU A 208 -2.31 -12.88 -2.35
CA LEU A 208 -1.39 -11.73 -2.42
C LEU A 208 -1.15 -11.07 -1.05
N ALA A 209 -2.19 -10.99 -0.20
CA ALA A 209 -2.05 -10.46 1.16
C ALA A 209 -1.16 -11.36 2.03
N ALA A 210 -1.26 -12.70 1.85
CA ALA A 210 -0.36 -13.65 2.48
C ALA A 210 1.10 -13.46 2.02
N VAL A 211 1.35 -13.31 0.71
CA VAL A 211 2.69 -13.03 0.15
C VAL A 211 3.28 -11.73 0.74
N ALA A 212 2.47 -10.68 0.88
CA ALA A 212 2.90 -9.43 1.51
C ALA A 212 3.29 -9.64 2.98
N ALA A 213 2.44 -10.33 3.77
CA ALA A 213 2.67 -10.59 5.18
C ALA A 213 3.92 -11.46 5.42
N GLU A 214 4.10 -12.54 4.65
CA GLU A 214 5.28 -13.40 4.70
C GLU A 214 6.57 -12.62 4.37
N THR A 215 6.52 -11.76 3.34
CA THR A 215 7.66 -10.92 2.95
C THR A 215 8.04 -9.95 4.07
N ARG A 216 7.07 -9.31 4.74
CA ARG A 216 7.34 -8.40 5.87
C ARG A 216 7.92 -9.13 7.09
N SER A 217 7.51 -10.37 7.33
CA SER A 217 8.03 -11.18 8.43
C SER A 217 9.44 -11.70 8.17
N SER A 218 9.72 -12.16 6.94
CA SER A 218 11.04 -12.71 6.56
C SER A 218 12.12 -11.65 6.31
N HIS A 219 11.75 -10.44 5.87
CA HIS A 219 12.72 -9.39 5.54
C HIS A 219 13.34 -8.76 6.80
N SER A 220 14.68 -8.65 6.85
CA SER A 220 15.42 -8.19 8.04
C SER A 220 15.56 -6.67 8.20
N GLY A 221 15.08 -5.89 7.22
CA GLY A 221 15.16 -4.42 7.20
C GLY A 221 14.22 -3.72 8.18
N GLY A 222 14.24 -2.38 8.14
CA GLY A 222 13.31 -1.52 8.88
C GLY A 222 11.85 -1.64 8.40
N PRO A 223 10.88 -1.02 9.12
CA PRO A 223 9.46 -1.10 8.77
C PRO A 223 9.14 -0.63 7.34
N ASP A 224 9.85 0.38 6.87
CA ASP A 224 9.69 0.97 5.55
C ASP A 224 10.24 0.04 4.47
N GLU A 225 11.47 -0.45 4.65
CA GLU A 225 12.13 -1.43 3.77
C GLU A 225 11.32 -2.74 3.66
N LYS A 226 10.77 -3.23 4.79
CA LYS A 226 9.84 -4.36 4.82
C LYS A 226 8.60 -4.10 3.97
N SER A 227 8.04 -2.89 4.00
CA SER A 227 6.83 -2.52 3.26
C SER A 227 7.10 -2.33 1.76
N ASP A 228 8.24 -1.72 1.40
CA ASP A 228 8.72 -1.62 0.02
C ASP A 228 8.99 -3.01 -0.58
N ALA A 229 9.63 -3.91 0.18
CA ALA A 229 9.87 -5.29 -0.22
C ALA A 229 8.57 -6.07 -0.43
N ALA A 230 7.59 -5.90 0.47
CA ALA A 230 6.27 -6.53 0.35
C ALA A 230 5.51 -6.06 -0.89
N PHE A 231 5.55 -4.77 -1.20
CA PHE A 231 4.98 -4.24 -2.43
C PHE A 231 5.60 -4.91 -3.67
N LEU A 232 6.93 -5.00 -3.72
CA LEU A 232 7.64 -5.60 -4.85
C LEU A 232 7.33 -7.10 -5.00
N ALA A 233 7.21 -7.84 -3.90
CA ALA A 233 6.80 -9.24 -3.91
C ALA A 233 5.38 -9.43 -4.45
N VAL A 234 4.42 -8.59 -4.02
CA VAL A 234 3.05 -8.60 -4.54
C VAL A 234 3.03 -8.29 -6.04
N LEU A 235 3.69 -7.22 -6.48
CA LEU A 235 3.72 -6.86 -7.91
C LEU A 235 4.35 -7.97 -8.75
N ALA A 236 5.44 -8.59 -8.28
CA ALA A 236 6.06 -9.73 -8.95
C ALA A 236 5.12 -10.94 -9.03
N ALA A 237 4.38 -11.26 -7.97
CA ALA A 237 3.40 -12.35 -7.95
C ALA A 237 2.24 -12.11 -8.93
N VAL A 238 1.72 -10.87 -9.00
CA VAL A 238 0.68 -10.50 -9.98
C VAL A 238 1.21 -10.64 -11.41
N VAL A 239 2.37 -10.08 -11.73
CA VAL A 239 2.96 -10.16 -13.08
C VAL A 239 3.30 -11.61 -13.48
N GLN A 240 3.64 -12.47 -12.51
CA GLN A 240 3.80 -13.92 -12.76
C GLN A 240 2.48 -14.65 -13.03
N ALA A 241 1.37 -14.20 -12.44
CA ALA A 241 0.02 -14.72 -12.72
C ALA A 241 -0.59 -14.15 -14.01
N GLU A 242 -0.26 -12.91 -14.38
CA GLU A 242 -0.65 -12.29 -15.66
C GLU A 242 0.06 -12.91 -16.86
N ARG A 243 1.32 -13.34 -16.70
CA ARG A 243 1.95 -14.20 -17.70
C ARG A 243 1.02 -15.38 -17.89
N PRO A 244 0.50 -15.61 -19.12
CA PRO A 244 -0.35 -16.76 -19.34
C PRO A 244 0.44 -17.96 -18.87
N THR A 245 -0.15 -18.74 -17.96
CA THR A 245 0.38 -20.05 -17.64
C THR A 245 0.45 -20.78 -18.96
N ARG A 246 1.64 -20.82 -19.58
CA ARG A 246 2.01 -21.89 -20.48
C ARG A 246 1.69 -23.11 -19.64
N PRO A 247 0.68 -23.93 -19.99
CA PRO A 247 0.52 -25.17 -19.28
C PRO A 247 1.88 -25.84 -19.41
N SER A 248 2.50 -26.13 -18.26
CA SER A 248 3.60 -27.09 -18.22
C SER A 248 3.06 -28.29 -18.98
N SER A 249 3.64 -28.55 -20.17
CA SER A 249 3.02 -29.46 -21.13
C SER A 249 2.71 -30.74 -20.39
N PRO A 250 1.45 -31.24 -20.42
CA PRO A 250 1.03 -32.32 -19.53
C PRO A 250 2.04 -33.46 -19.66
N ARG A 251 2.68 -33.82 -18.54
CA ARG A 251 3.61 -34.94 -18.48
C ARG A 251 2.85 -36.19 -18.93
N GLY A 252 3.03 -36.61 -20.18
CA GLY A 252 2.24 -37.72 -20.74
C GLY A 252 1.88 -37.68 -22.23
N ALA A 253 2.43 -36.78 -23.05
CA ALA A 253 2.49 -37.04 -24.49
C ALA A 253 3.75 -37.90 -24.77
N PRO A 254 3.63 -39.13 -25.32
CA PRO A 254 4.80 -39.96 -25.59
C PRO A 254 5.66 -39.32 -26.67
N SER A 255 6.96 -39.14 -26.38
CA SER A 255 7.93 -38.67 -27.36
C SER A 255 8.29 -39.81 -28.31
N VAL A 256 8.06 -39.63 -29.61
CA VAL A 256 8.49 -40.55 -30.65
C VAL A 256 9.91 -40.19 -31.06
N ALA A 257 10.82 -41.17 -31.01
CA ALA A 257 12.15 -41.03 -31.59
C ALA A 257 12.07 -41.16 -33.12
N ILE A 258 12.56 -40.16 -33.84
CA ILE A 258 12.65 -40.13 -35.30
C ILE A 258 14.13 -40.34 -35.66
N PRO A 259 14.51 -41.51 -36.21
CA PRO A 259 15.89 -41.81 -36.56
C PRO A 259 16.51 -40.72 -37.47
N GLY A 260 17.71 -40.26 -37.12
CA GLY A 260 18.43 -39.22 -37.86
C GLY A 260 17.88 -37.80 -37.71
N VAL A 261 16.84 -37.58 -36.89
CA VAL A 261 16.30 -36.25 -36.62
C VAL A 261 16.35 -35.92 -35.13
N GLY A 262 15.84 -36.80 -34.26
CA GLY A 262 15.78 -36.59 -32.80
C GLY A 262 14.43 -36.98 -32.21
N ALA A 263 13.98 -36.30 -31.16
CA ALA A 263 12.73 -36.63 -30.45
C ALA A 263 11.59 -35.66 -30.78
N ALA A 264 10.44 -36.18 -31.22
CA ALA A 264 9.24 -35.41 -31.51
C ALA A 264 8.13 -35.69 -30.48
N THR A 265 7.45 -34.65 -30.00
CA THR A 265 6.27 -34.75 -29.15
C THR A 265 5.08 -34.12 -29.88
N ILE A 266 3.99 -34.87 -30.01
CA ILE A 266 2.76 -34.43 -30.70
C ILE A 266 1.65 -34.27 -29.66
N ALA A 267 0.97 -33.14 -29.68
CA ALA A 267 -0.18 -32.87 -28.82
C ALA A 267 -1.32 -32.21 -29.62
N THR A 268 -2.55 -32.67 -29.39
CA THR A 268 -3.78 -32.07 -29.93
C THR A 268 -4.54 -31.32 -28.85
N GLY A 269 -5.15 -30.19 -29.20
CA GLY A 269 -5.81 -29.27 -28.26
C GLY A 269 -7.11 -28.69 -28.80
N ARG A 270 -7.78 -27.88 -27.98
CA ARG A 270 -9.03 -27.15 -28.30
C ARG A 270 -10.02 -27.95 -29.18
N ARG A 271 -10.50 -29.10 -28.67
CA ARG A 271 -11.47 -29.99 -29.36
C ARG A 271 -11.02 -30.39 -30.78
N GLY A 272 -9.74 -30.73 -30.95
CA GLY A 272 -9.18 -31.20 -32.22
C GLY A 272 -8.83 -30.11 -33.24
N ARG A 273 -9.04 -28.82 -32.92
CA ARG A 273 -8.71 -27.69 -33.82
C ARG A 273 -7.29 -27.14 -33.66
N GLN A 274 -6.51 -27.69 -32.73
CA GLN A 274 -5.13 -27.29 -32.49
C GLN A 274 -4.22 -28.50 -32.55
N PHE A 275 -3.16 -28.41 -33.35
CA PHE A 275 -2.08 -29.39 -33.43
C PHE A 275 -0.79 -28.68 -33.00
N LYS A 276 -0.03 -29.29 -32.09
CA LYS A 276 1.29 -28.83 -31.66
C LYS A 276 2.28 -29.96 -31.87
N LEU A 277 3.30 -29.69 -32.69
CA LEU A 277 4.51 -30.49 -32.80
C LEU A 277 5.63 -29.77 -32.04
N GLU A 278 6.31 -30.49 -31.14
CA GLU A 278 7.52 -30.02 -30.47
C GLU A 278 8.66 -30.97 -30.83
N LEU A 279 9.61 -30.48 -31.64
CA LEU A 279 10.75 -31.24 -32.12
C LEU A 279 12.03 -30.84 -31.38
N LYS A 280 12.71 -31.81 -30.78
CA LYS A 280 14.07 -31.69 -30.27
C LYS A 280 14.99 -32.40 -31.26
N ALA A 281 15.44 -31.66 -32.26
CA ALA A 281 16.37 -32.18 -33.24
C ALA A 281 17.82 -32.17 -32.70
N GLU A 282 18.63 -33.11 -33.18
CA GLU A 282 20.05 -33.22 -32.83
C GLU A 282 20.91 -32.22 -33.61
N ASP A 283 20.56 -31.97 -34.87
CA ASP A 283 21.23 -31.02 -35.76
C ASP A 283 20.53 -29.64 -35.77
N ARG A 284 21.32 -28.58 -35.60
CA ARG A 284 20.85 -27.18 -35.61
C ARG A 284 20.63 -26.64 -37.02
N ASP A 285 21.39 -27.09 -38.00
CA ASP A 285 21.27 -26.63 -39.38
C ASP A 285 19.98 -27.17 -40.00
N PHE A 286 19.60 -28.41 -39.65
CA PHE A 286 18.29 -28.98 -39.95
C PHE A 286 17.14 -28.16 -39.36
N VAL A 287 17.24 -27.68 -38.12
CA VAL A 287 16.20 -26.81 -37.50
C VAL A 287 16.05 -25.50 -38.28
N SER A 288 17.15 -24.85 -38.66
CA SER A 288 17.12 -23.60 -39.42
C SER A 288 16.53 -23.79 -40.83
N TRP A 289 16.89 -24.89 -41.50
CA TRP A 289 16.29 -25.27 -42.78
C TRP A 289 14.78 -25.53 -42.65
N LEU A 290 14.37 -26.27 -41.61
CA LEU A 290 12.99 -26.63 -41.35
C LEU A 290 12.13 -25.38 -41.05
N GLU A 291 12.66 -24.39 -40.31
CA GLU A 291 11.98 -23.12 -40.06
C GLU A 291 11.64 -22.38 -41.37
N GLY A 292 12.60 -22.30 -42.30
CA GLY A 292 12.39 -21.68 -43.61
C GLY A 292 11.47 -22.48 -44.55
N LYS A 293 11.31 -23.79 -44.34
CA LYS A 293 10.48 -24.68 -45.18
C LYS A 293 9.12 -25.07 -44.60
N ALA A 294 8.90 -24.87 -43.30
CA ALA A 294 7.68 -25.27 -42.61
C ALA A 294 6.38 -24.78 -43.27
N PRO A 295 6.25 -23.51 -43.75
CA PRO A 295 5.02 -23.07 -44.41
C PRO A 295 4.70 -23.85 -45.70
N GLN A 296 5.73 -24.20 -46.47
CA GLN A 296 5.59 -24.97 -47.72
C GLN A 296 5.22 -26.42 -47.44
N LEU A 297 5.91 -27.05 -46.49
CA LEU A 297 5.66 -28.45 -46.08
C LEU A 297 4.27 -28.64 -45.46
N ILE A 298 3.80 -27.70 -44.63
CA ILE A 298 2.46 -27.75 -44.04
C ILE A 298 1.38 -27.64 -45.13
N ALA A 299 1.57 -26.76 -46.12
CA ALA A 299 0.65 -26.64 -47.26
C ALA A 299 0.62 -27.93 -48.10
N GLU A 300 1.77 -28.54 -48.36
CA GLU A 300 1.87 -29.79 -49.11
C GLU A 300 1.16 -30.95 -48.38
N LEU A 301 1.38 -31.11 -47.07
CA LEU A 301 0.72 -32.12 -46.24
C LEU A 301 -0.81 -31.96 -46.27
N HIS A 302 -1.31 -30.73 -46.24
CA HIS A 302 -2.74 -30.45 -46.36
C HIS A 302 -3.32 -30.80 -47.74
N GLU A 303 -2.58 -30.55 -48.83
CA GLU A 303 -3.00 -30.94 -50.18
C GLU A 303 -2.90 -32.46 -50.44
N ARG A 304 -1.96 -33.18 -49.81
CA ARG A 304 -1.93 -34.65 -49.80
C ARG A 304 -3.13 -35.22 -49.05
N TRP A 305 -3.42 -34.71 -47.85
CA TRP A 305 -4.60 -35.10 -47.06
C TRP A 305 -5.91 -34.87 -47.80
N LYS A 306 -6.09 -33.72 -48.48
CA LYS A 306 -7.25 -33.47 -49.36
C LYS A 306 -7.42 -34.51 -50.47
N ARG A 307 -6.30 -34.99 -51.04
CA ARG A 307 -6.29 -35.99 -52.11
C ARG A 307 -6.49 -37.43 -51.58
N LYS A 308 -6.43 -37.65 -50.26
CA LYS A 308 -6.44 -38.98 -49.62
C LYS A 308 -5.33 -39.90 -50.15
N GLU A 309 -4.17 -39.33 -50.41
CA GLU A 309 -2.93 -40.08 -50.61
C GLU A 309 -2.33 -40.33 -49.22
N ASP A 310 -2.37 -41.58 -48.76
CA ASP A 310 -1.68 -42.07 -47.55
C ASP A 310 -0.20 -42.43 -47.86
#